data_AF-A0A1G2WBS4-F1
#
_entry.id   AF-A0A1G2WBS4-F1
#
_cell.length_a   1.000
_cell.length_b   1.000
_cell.length_c   1.000
_cell.angle_alpha   90.00
_cell.angle_beta   90.00
_cell.angle_gamma   90.00
#
_symmetry.space_group_name_H-M   'P 1'
#
loop_
_entity.id
_entity.type
_entity.pdbx_description
1 polymer ?
#
loop_
_entity_poly.entity_id
_entity_poly.type
_entity_poly.pdbx_seq_one_letter_code
_entity_poly.pdbx_strand_id
1 'polypeptide(L)'
;MASYRQRLERDLDDWIGRGLVPAESRVAILESIGEGRRPDAATALAIIGGLLAGVAVIAFVAANWGEIPRIARFVLVLGAFLGAAGGAAWASARGRTVTGHVLLSVAALVFAAAIGLTGQIFDIAGEPQAALRAAGLAAALLALAGRSPWPAAVGLVLLALGDFQDGPRLGADEPRLPGWLAVAAPLGMGLALAWRSQALAHVAGIAAILAVPTFGELFRNEAGQLFLGASVVLGAAAAAARFLRDRFEAPAGVLYGWLAWGALFWFGGSGFDGDLKGVGHSITWLAMSAGVVALGRQDRHALVTAAGVVGLLAAGASLLFNLGVGLMTSAAVFGAAALVALGVAWAMRGRTRA
;
A
#
# COMPACT_ATOMS: atom_id res chain seq x y z
N MET A 1 -13.47 -15.19 7.69
CA MET A 1 -13.92 -15.86 6.45
C MET A 1 -13.17 -17.18 6.33
N ALA A 2 -13.86 -18.31 6.22
CA ALA A 2 -13.23 -19.62 6.05
C ALA A 2 -12.33 -19.63 4.80
N SER A 3 -11.22 -20.37 4.82
CA SER A 3 -10.35 -20.51 3.65
C SER A 3 -11.13 -21.17 2.49
N TYR A 4 -10.69 -20.99 1.23
CA TYR A 4 -11.32 -21.67 0.09
C TYR A 4 -11.32 -23.19 0.30
N ARG A 5 -10.24 -23.73 0.85
CA ARG A 5 -10.13 -25.14 1.25
C ARG A 5 -11.21 -25.56 2.24
N GLN A 6 -11.45 -24.80 3.31
CA GLN A 6 -12.49 -25.12 4.29
C GLN A 6 -13.91 -25.05 3.72
N ARG A 7 -14.17 -24.15 2.76
CA ARG A 7 -15.46 -24.13 2.07
C ARG A 7 -15.61 -25.36 1.19
N LEU A 8 -14.57 -25.69 0.44
CA LEU A 8 -14.61 -26.83 -0.44
C LEU A 8 -14.64 -28.16 0.31
N GLU A 9 -14.00 -28.27 1.49
CA GLU A 9 -14.16 -29.44 2.36
C GLU A 9 -15.63 -29.66 2.72
N ARG A 10 -16.34 -28.59 3.11
CA ARG A 10 -17.79 -28.66 3.37
C ARG A 10 -18.61 -29.00 2.14
N ASP A 11 -18.30 -28.36 1.01
CA ASP A 11 -19.02 -28.58 -0.24
C ASP A 11 -18.78 -30.02 -0.74
N LEU A 12 -17.56 -30.55 -0.60
CA LEU A 12 -17.24 -31.95 -0.93
C LEU A 12 -17.97 -32.92 -0.01
N ASP A 13 -18.03 -32.66 1.29
CA ASP A 13 -18.73 -33.54 2.22
C ASP A 13 -20.23 -33.61 1.90
N ASP A 14 -20.84 -32.48 1.49
CA ASP A 14 -22.24 -32.42 1.01
C ASP A 14 -22.40 -33.13 -0.35
N TRP A 15 -21.49 -32.93 -1.30
CA TRP A 15 -21.56 -33.56 -2.62
C TRP A 15 -21.34 -35.07 -2.59
N ILE A 16 -20.46 -35.55 -1.72
CA ILE A 16 -20.26 -36.98 -1.45
C ILE A 16 -21.51 -37.55 -0.80
N GLY A 17 -22.08 -36.86 0.20
CA GLY A 17 -23.34 -37.25 0.83
C GLY A 17 -24.52 -37.36 -0.15
N ARG A 18 -24.50 -36.56 -1.24
CA ARG A 18 -25.50 -36.59 -2.32
C ARG A 18 -25.17 -37.55 -3.46
N GLY A 19 -24.03 -38.26 -3.41
CA GLY A 19 -23.58 -39.15 -4.47
C GLY A 19 -23.16 -38.45 -5.77
N LEU A 20 -22.95 -37.13 -5.74
CA LEU A 20 -22.50 -36.34 -6.90
C LEU A 20 -21.00 -36.52 -7.17
N VAL A 21 -20.24 -36.89 -6.14
CA VAL A 21 -18.78 -37.08 -6.20
C VAL A 21 -18.42 -38.38 -5.47
N PRO A 22 -17.61 -39.28 -6.06
CA PRO A 22 -17.12 -40.47 -5.39
C PRO A 22 -16.26 -40.13 -4.16
N ALA A 23 -16.43 -40.86 -3.07
CA ALA A 23 -15.71 -40.60 -1.82
C ALA A 23 -14.18 -40.72 -1.98
N GLU A 24 -13.70 -41.64 -2.84
CA GLU A 24 -12.28 -41.78 -3.16
C GLU A 24 -11.67 -40.53 -3.82
N SER A 25 -12.47 -39.71 -4.50
CA SER A 25 -11.99 -38.49 -5.17
C SER A 25 -11.71 -37.36 -4.19
N ARG A 26 -12.14 -37.47 -2.93
CA ARG A 26 -12.02 -36.41 -1.92
C ARG A 26 -10.59 -35.94 -1.73
N VAL A 27 -9.68 -36.89 -1.52
CA VAL A 27 -8.27 -36.61 -1.24
C VAL A 27 -7.61 -35.98 -2.47
N ALA A 28 -7.79 -36.59 -3.65
CA ALA A 28 -7.24 -36.08 -4.91
C ALA A 28 -7.72 -34.66 -5.25
N ILE A 29 -9.01 -34.36 -5.03
CA ILE A 29 -9.57 -33.02 -5.27
C ILE A 29 -8.99 -32.02 -4.26
N LEU A 30 -8.90 -32.37 -2.98
CA LEU A 30 -8.32 -31.47 -1.97
C LEU A 30 -6.81 -31.27 -2.13
N GLU A 31 -6.09 -32.23 -2.71
CA GLU A 31 -4.67 -32.11 -3.06
C GLU A 31 -4.45 -31.35 -4.36
N SER A 32 -5.40 -31.38 -5.31
CA SER A 32 -5.32 -30.61 -6.57
C SER A 32 -5.28 -29.09 -6.35
N ILE A 33 -5.79 -28.66 -5.22
CA ILE A 33 -5.77 -27.27 -4.76
C ILE A 33 -4.50 -27.13 -3.95
N GLY A 34 -3.45 -26.68 -4.62
CA GLY A 34 -2.24 -26.25 -3.94
C GLY A 34 -2.64 -25.32 -2.79
N GLU A 35 -2.18 -25.64 -1.57
CA GLU A 35 -2.42 -24.78 -0.43
C GLU A 35 -2.04 -23.36 -0.82
N GLY A 36 -3.02 -22.47 -0.83
CA GLY A 36 -2.80 -21.03 -0.96
C GLY A 36 -2.01 -20.61 0.25
N ARG A 37 -0.70 -20.82 0.20
CA ARG A 37 0.23 -20.69 1.30
C ARG A 37 0.41 -19.21 1.53
N ARG A 38 -0.56 -18.60 2.22
CA ARG A 38 -0.36 -17.35 2.93
C ARG A 38 0.93 -17.56 3.73
N PRO A 39 1.92 -16.66 3.65
CA PRO A 39 3.09 -16.78 4.50
C PRO A 39 2.59 -16.96 5.92
N ASP A 40 2.98 -18.07 6.55
CA ASP A 40 2.57 -18.36 7.92
C ASP A 40 2.96 -17.16 8.78
N ALA A 41 2.18 -16.88 9.83
CA ALA A 41 2.44 -15.75 10.72
C ALA A 41 3.89 -15.78 11.21
N ALA A 42 4.46 -16.96 11.45
CA ALA A 42 5.86 -17.17 11.77
C ALA A 42 6.83 -16.67 10.69
N THR A 43 6.53 -16.90 9.40
CA THR A 43 7.34 -16.40 8.28
C THR A 43 7.26 -14.88 8.19
N ALA A 44 6.06 -14.30 8.30
CA ALA A 44 5.89 -12.84 8.32
C ALA A 44 6.64 -12.21 9.50
N LEU A 45 6.57 -12.83 10.68
CA LEU A 45 7.27 -12.36 11.88
C LEU A 45 8.79 -12.52 11.75
N ALA A 46 9.28 -13.60 11.15
CA ALA A 46 10.70 -13.78 10.86
C ALA A 46 11.23 -12.73 9.88
N ILE A 47 10.43 -12.34 8.88
CA ILE A 47 10.76 -11.28 7.94
C ILE A 47 10.86 -9.93 8.64
N ILE A 48 9.82 -9.58 9.41
CA ILE A 48 9.78 -8.33 10.19
C ILE A 48 10.95 -8.32 11.18
N GLY A 49 11.18 -9.42 11.88
CA GLY A 49 12.29 -9.59 12.82
C GLY A 49 13.66 -9.42 12.15
N GLY A 50 13.86 -9.98 10.95
CA GLY A 50 15.10 -9.81 10.19
C GLY A 50 15.34 -8.36 9.74
N LEU A 51 14.29 -7.67 9.28
CA LEU A 51 14.37 -6.26 8.92
C LEU A 51 14.63 -5.37 10.15
N LEU A 52 13.91 -5.61 11.25
CA LEU A 52 14.10 -4.89 12.51
C LEU A 52 15.48 -5.14 13.10
N ALA A 53 16.02 -6.35 13.02
CA ALA A 53 17.38 -6.64 13.43
C ALA A 53 18.40 -5.85 12.59
N GLY A 54 18.20 -5.76 11.27
CA GLY A 54 19.01 -4.91 10.39
C GLY A 54 18.96 -3.43 10.80
N VAL A 55 17.77 -2.90 11.05
CA VAL A 55 17.57 -1.52 11.53
C VAL A 55 18.20 -1.31 12.90
N ALA A 56 18.07 -2.28 13.83
CA ALA A 56 18.66 -2.21 15.16
C ALA A 56 20.20 -2.17 15.12
N VAL A 57 20.82 -2.97 14.25
CA VAL A 57 22.27 -2.93 14.03
C VAL A 57 22.69 -1.56 13.47
N ILE A 58 21.94 -1.02 12.49
CA ILE A 58 22.21 0.32 11.95
C ILE A 58 22.09 1.38 13.06
N ALA A 59 21.04 1.33 13.88
CA ALA A 59 20.82 2.27 14.97
C ALA A 59 21.91 2.18 16.06
N PHE A 60 22.34 0.95 16.41
CA PHE A 60 23.45 0.73 17.34
C PHE A 60 24.76 1.32 16.79
N VAL A 61 25.08 1.08 15.53
CA VAL A 61 26.27 1.66 14.88
C VAL A 61 26.18 3.18 14.83
N ALA A 62 25.01 3.73 14.53
CA ALA A 62 24.78 5.18 14.52
C ALA A 62 24.94 5.81 15.92
N ALA A 63 24.49 5.13 16.97
CA ALA A 63 24.64 5.60 18.36
C ALA A 63 26.11 5.66 18.80
N ASN A 64 26.94 4.71 18.34
CA ASN A 64 28.38 4.66 18.67
C ASN A 64 29.25 5.36 17.61
N TRP A 65 28.64 6.07 16.66
CA TRP A 65 29.32 6.57 15.47
C TRP A 65 30.51 7.48 15.79
N GLY A 66 30.36 8.34 16.81
CA GLY A 66 31.38 9.30 17.23
C GLY A 66 32.71 8.66 17.65
N GLU A 67 32.67 7.46 18.22
CA GLU A 67 33.84 6.77 18.79
C GLU A 67 34.63 5.96 17.75
N ILE A 68 34.02 5.63 16.61
CA ILE A 68 34.64 4.77 15.58
C ILE A 68 35.59 5.60 14.70
N PRO A 69 36.84 5.17 14.43
CA PRO A 69 37.73 5.89 13.50
C PRO A 69 37.18 5.98 12.06
N ARG A 70 37.51 7.05 11.33
CA ARG A 70 36.95 7.35 9.99
C ARG A 70 37.05 6.18 8.99
N ILE A 71 38.21 5.54 8.90
CA ILE A 71 38.45 4.41 7.99
C ILE A 71 37.64 3.18 8.43
N ALA A 72 37.59 2.93 9.75
CA ALA A 72 36.84 1.81 10.30
C ALA A 72 35.33 1.95 10.03
N ARG A 73 34.77 3.17 10.10
CA ARG A 73 33.38 3.47 9.70
C ARG A 73 33.12 3.07 8.24
N PHE A 74 33.99 3.51 7.33
CA PHE A 74 33.86 3.20 5.90
C PHE A 74 33.94 1.70 5.63
N VAL A 75 34.93 1.01 6.21
CA VAL A 75 35.10 -0.44 6.07
C VAL A 75 33.91 -1.20 6.65
N LEU A 76 33.37 -0.78 7.80
CA LEU A 76 32.20 -1.41 8.42
C LEU A 76 30.97 -1.28 7.53
N VAL A 77 30.68 -0.08 7.05
CA VAL A 77 29.51 0.18 6.18
C VAL A 77 29.63 -0.56 4.85
N LEU A 78 30.80 -0.48 4.21
CA LEU A 78 31.07 -1.18 2.96
C LEU A 78 31.00 -2.70 3.14
N GLY A 79 31.59 -3.22 4.22
CA GLY A 79 31.56 -4.63 4.57
C GLY A 79 30.14 -5.14 4.85
N ALA A 80 29.33 -4.36 5.58
CA ALA A 80 27.93 -4.69 5.85
C ALA A 80 27.10 -4.70 4.55
N PHE A 81 27.31 -3.72 3.67
CA PHE A 81 26.64 -3.65 2.37
C PHE A 81 27.03 -4.84 1.48
N LEU A 82 28.33 -5.08 1.28
CA LEU A 82 28.83 -6.18 0.46
C LEU A 82 28.45 -7.55 1.03
N GLY A 83 28.48 -7.70 2.36
CA GLY A 83 28.05 -8.92 3.04
C GLY A 83 26.56 -9.19 2.84
N ALA A 84 25.71 -8.17 2.97
CA ALA A 84 24.27 -8.30 2.74
C ALA A 84 23.95 -8.56 1.27
N ALA A 85 24.53 -7.79 0.33
CA ALA A 85 24.31 -7.96 -1.11
C ALA A 85 24.87 -9.31 -1.63
N GLY A 86 26.09 -9.67 -1.24
CA GLY A 86 26.71 -10.95 -1.58
C GLY A 86 25.98 -12.13 -0.93
N GLY A 87 25.55 -11.99 0.33
CA GLY A 87 24.70 -12.96 1.00
C GLY A 87 23.35 -13.13 0.31
N ALA A 88 22.75 -12.04 -0.17
CA ALA A 88 21.51 -12.10 -0.96
C ALA A 88 21.73 -12.85 -2.27
N ALA A 89 22.81 -12.56 -3.00
CA ALA A 89 23.15 -13.26 -4.25
C ALA A 89 23.39 -14.76 -4.02
N TRP A 90 24.13 -15.12 -2.97
CA TRP A 90 24.36 -16.51 -2.58
C TRP A 90 23.07 -17.23 -2.16
N ALA A 91 22.20 -16.57 -1.38
CA ALA A 91 20.93 -17.14 -0.96
C ALA A 91 20.01 -17.38 -2.17
N SER A 92 19.93 -16.41 -3.08
CA SER A 92 19.18 -16.54 -4.34
C SER A 92 19.73 -17.67 -5.22
N ALA A 93 21.05 -17.80 -5.34
CA ALA A 93 21.69 -18.89 -6.09
C ALA A 93 21.38 -20.28 -5.51
N ARG A 94 21.09 -20.37 -4.21
CA ARG A 94 20.65 -21.62 -3.54
C ARG A 94 19.13 -21.79 -3.46
N GLY A 95 18.36 -20.99 -4.21
CA GLY A 95 16.90 -21.06 -4.22
C GLY A 95 16.22 -20.56 -2.93
N ARG A 96 16.96 -19.91 -2.02
CA ARG A 96 16.43 -19.34 -0.76
C ARG A 96 15.87 -17.94 -1.00
N THR A 97 14.77 -17.86 -1.73
CA THR A 97 14.16 -16.61 -2.22
C THR A 97 13.85 -15.61 -1.11
N VAL A 98 13.23 -16.05 -0.01
CA VAL A 98 12.88 -15.18 1.13
C VAL A 98 14.13 -14.58 1.76
N THR A 99 15.14 -15.40 2.04
CA THR A 99 16.42 -14.92 2.60
C THR A 99 17.12 -13.94 1.66
N GLY A 100 17.11 -14.22 0.36
CA GLY A 100 17.62 -13.30 -0.66
C GLY A 100 16.92 -11.94 -0.62
N HIS A 101 15.59 -11.92 -0.54
CA HIS A 101 14.81 -10.68 -0.47
C HIS A 101 15.08 -9.89 0.82
N VAL A 102 15.18 -10.57 1.97
CA VAL A 102 15.53 -9.95 3.26
C VAL A 102 16.91 -9.31 3.17
N LEU A 103 17.93 -10.07 2.78
CA LEU A 103 19.31 -9.60 2.73
C LEU A 103 19.50 -8.45 1.74
N LEU A 104 18.80 -8.48 0.61
CA LEU A 104 18.84 -7.40 -0.36
C LEU A 104 18.14 -6.13 0.14
N SER A 105 17.07 -6.29 0.93
CA SER A 105 16.40 -5.17 1.61
C SER A 105 17.29 -4.58 2.71
N VAL A 106 18.01 -5.43 3.46
CA VAL A 106 19.03 -5.00 4.42
C VAL A 106 20.15 -4.25 3.72
N ALA A 107 20.64 -4.74 2.57
CA ALA A 107 21.65 -4.02 1.78
C ALA A 107 21.16 -2.62 1.36
N ALA A 108 19.90 -2.50 0.92
CA ALA A 108 19.30 -1.21 0.59
C ALA A 108 19.22 -0.26 1.81
N LEU A 109 18.84 -0.77 2.98
CA LEU A 109 18.79 0.02 4.22
C LEU A 109 20.19 0.43 4.72
N VAL A 110 21.17 -0.47 4.63
CA VAL A 110 22.57 -0.17 4.95
C VAL A 110 23.10 0.92 4.03
N PHE A 111 22.78 0.87 2.74
CA PHE A 111 23.15 1.92 1.80
C PHE A 111 22.47 3.26 2.13
N ALA A 112 21.18 3.25 2.50
CA ALA A 112 20.49 4.46 2.95
C ALA A 112 21.16 5.08 4.19
N ALA A 113 21.51 4.24 5.17
CA ALA A 113 22.26 4.66 6.35
C ALA A 113 23.65 5.20 5.99
N ALA A 114 24.34 4.54 5.05
CA ALA A 114 25.65 4.97 4.56
C ALA A 114 25.62 6.40 4.03
N ILE A 115 24.60 6.77 3.24
CA ILE A 115 24.47 8.13 2.69
C ILE A 115 24.32 9.14 3.83
N GLY A 116 23.41 8.91 4.77
CA GLY A 116 23.17 9.83 5.89
C GLY A 116 24.39 10.00 6.79
N LEU A 117 25.10 8.90 7.06
CA LEU A 117 26.30 8.87 7.89
C LEU A 117 27.53 9.48 7.18
N THR A 118 27.60 9.39 5.85
CA THR A 118 28.69 9.96 5.05
C THR A 118 28.65 11.50 5.06
N GLY A 119 27.46 12.10 5.07
CA GLY A 119 27.31 13.55 5.26
C GLY A 119 27.97 14.05 6.53
N GLN A 120 27.82 13.29 7.63
CA GLN A 120 28.48 13.58 8.92
C GLN A 120 29.99 13.33 8.89
N ILE A 121 30.47 12.34 8.13
CA ILE A 121 31.90 12.03 8.03
C ILE A 121 32.66 13.19 7.38
N PHE A 122 32.15 13.74 6.28
CA PHE A 122 32.86 14.70 5.44
C PHE A 122 32.56 16.17 5.74
N ASP A 123 31.76 16.45 6.77
CA ASP A 123 31.30 17.80 7.12
C ASP A 123 30.63 18.51 5.92
N ILE A 124 29.97 17.73 5.07
CA ILE A 124 29.22 18.23 3.94
C ILE A 124 27.80 18.44 4.44
N ALA A 125 27.31 19.68 4.41
CA ALA A 125 25.90 19.98 4.60
C ALA A 125 25.09 19.33 3.46
N GLY A 126 24.73 18.06 3.64
CA GLY A 126 23.95 17.29 2.68
C GLY A 126 22.47 17.64 2.81
N GLU A 127 21.81 17.81 1.67
CA GLU A 127 20.35 18.00 1.62
C GLU A 127 19.64 16.66 1.94
N PRO A 128 18.89 16.53 3.05
CA PRO A 128 18.30 15.25 3.47
C PRO A 128 17.35 14.66 2.43
N GLN A 129 16.63 15.51 1.69
CA GLN A 129 15.78 15.10 0.58
C GLN A 129 16.58 14.40 -0.53
N ALA A 130 17.73 14.95 -0.92
CA ALA A 130 18.58 14.36 -1.94
C ALA A 130 19.16 13.01 -1.47
N ALA A 131 19.52 12.90 -0.19
CA ALA A 131 19.99 11.65 0.42
C ALA A 131 18.92 10.54 0.36
N LEU A 132 17.68 10.87 0.74
CA LEU A 132 16.55 9.93 0.69
C LEU A 132 16.22 9.50 -0.76
N ARG A 133 16.30 10.43 -1.72
CA ARG A 133 16.12 10.13 -3.15
C ARG A 133 17.19 9.19 -3.69
N ALA A 134 18.46 9.47 -3.39
CA ALA A 134 19.57 8.62 -3.80
C ALA A 134 19.47 7.22 -3.18
N ALA A 135 19.09 7.13 -1.90
CA ALA A 135 18.85 5.85 -1.23
C ALA A 135 17.67 5.08 -1.85
N GLY A 136 16.56 5.77 -2.17
CA GLY A 136 15.41 5.18 -2.85
C GLY A 136 15.74 4.66 -4.24
N LEU A 137 16.53 5.41 -5.02
CA LEU A 137 17.02 4.98 -6.33
C LEU A 137 17.92 3.75 -6.22
N ALA A 138 18.86 3.74 -5.28
CA ALA A 138 19.73 2.59 -5.05
C ALA A 138 18.94 1.34 -4.64
N ALA A 139 17.92 1.49 -3.79
CA ALA A 139 17.02 0.39 -3.42
C ALA A 139 16.25 -0.14 -4.64
N ALA A 140 15.79 0.74 -5.55
CA ALA A 140 15.16 0.34 -6.81
C ALA A 140 16.14 -0.39 -7.74
N LEU A 141 17.39 0.07 -7.85
CA LEU A 141 18.42 -0.60 -8.65
C LEU A 141 18.76 -1.99 -8.09
N LEU A 142 18.89 -2.11 -6.76
CA LEU A 142 19.07 -3.40 -6.10
C LEU A 142 17.88 -4.32 -6.36
N ALA A 143 16.65 -3.80 -6.25
CA ALA A 143 15.45 -4.56 -6.57
C ALA A 143 15.44 -5.10 -7.99
N LEU A 144 15.82 -4.28 -8.98
CA LEU A 144 15.93 -4.69 -10.37
C LEU A 144 17.03 -5.76 -10.56
N ALA A 145 18.21 -5.53 -9.99
CA ALA A 145 19.34 -6.46 -10.07
C ALA A 145 19.01 -7.82 -9.44
N GLY A 146 18.32 -7.83 -8.30
CA GLY A 146 17.92 -9.06 -7.60
C GLY A 146 16.53 -9.58 -7.99
N ARG A 147 15.83 -8.93 -8.93
CA ARG A 147 14.43 -9.19 -9.28
C ARG A 147 13.52 -9.35 -8.04
N SER A 148 13.72 -8.50 -7.05
CA SER A 148 13.08 -8.63 -5.73
C SER A 148 12.09 -7.50 -5.46
N PRO A 149 10.83 -7.83 -5.08
CA PRO A 149 9.82 -6.82 -4.78
C PRO A 149 10.06 -6.06 -3.47
N TRP A 150 10.90 -6.56 -2.56
CA TRP A 150 11.01 -5.97 -1.21
C TRP A 150 11.94 -4.76 -1.16
N PRO A 151 13.14 -4.78 -1.78
CA PRO A 151 13.92 -3.56 -1.92
C PRO A 151 13.20 -2.52 -2.80
N ALA A 152 12.32 -2.94 -3.72
CA ALA A 152 11.50 -2.01 -4.49
C ALA A 152 10.49 -1.29 -3.58
N ALA A 153 9.87 -2.02 -2.64
CA ALA A 153 9.00 -1.43 -1.63
C ALA A 153 9.76 -0.48 -0.70
N VAL A 154 10.96 -0.86 -0.24
CA VAL A 154 11.86 0.03 0.51
C VAL A 154 12.17 1.29 -0.29
N GLY A 155 12.49 1.15 -1.58
CA GLY A 155 12.75 2.27 -2.48
C GLY A 155 11.57 3.24 -2.57
N LEU A 156 10.35 2.74 -2.77
CA LEU A 156 9.15 3.57 -2.80
C LEU A 156 8.92 4.33 -1.49
N VAL A 157 9.17 3.69 -0.34
CA VAL A 157 9.05 4.34 0.98
C VAL A 157 10.09 5.43 1.14
N LEU A 158 11.35 5.18 0.77
CA LEU A 158 12.43 6.19 0.87
C LEU A 158 12.18 7.37 -0.07
N LEU A 159 11.69 7.12 -1.29
CA LEU A 159 11.30 8.17 -2.22
C LEU A 159 10.13 8.99 -1.68
N ALA A 160 9.14 8.35 -1.04
CA ALA A 160 8.06 9.05 -0.38
C ALA A 160 8.58 9.96 0.74
N LEU A 161 9.40 9.43 1.64
CA LEU A 161 10.00 10.23 2.72
C LEU A 161 10.81 11.41 2.16
N GLY A 162 11.58 11.19 1.09
CA GLY A 162 12.31 12.27 0.42
C GLY A 162 11.39 13.33 -0.16
N ASP A 163 10.27 12.93 -0.76
CA ASP A 163 9.35 13.89 -1.35
C ASP A 163 8.64 14.78 -0.32
N PHE A 164 8.39 14.25 0.88
CA PHE A 164 7.72 14.93 2.00
C PHE A 164 8.65 15.44 3.10
N GLN A 165 9.97 15.42 2.89
CA GLN A 165 10.96 15.81 3.90
C GLN A 165 10.74 17.23 4.44
N ASP A 166 10.36 18.17 3.56
CA ASP A 166 10.10 19.57 3.92
C ASP A 166 8.61 19.85 4.21
N GLY A 167 7.81 18.78 4.39
CA GLY A 167 6.36 18.84 4.55
C GLY A 167 5.58 18.67 3.24
N PRO A 168 4.24 18.76 3.29
CA PRO A 168 3.40 18.70 2.09
C PRO A 168 3.71 19.87 1.15
N ARG A 169 4.00 19.59 -0.14
CA ARG A 169 4.33 20.62 -1.15
C ARG A 169 3.14 21.43 -1.66
N LEU A 170 2.13 21.62 -0.83
CA LEU A 170 1.00 22.49 -1.15
C LEU A 170 1.43 23.92 -0.82
N GLY A 171 1.70 24.75 -1.83
CA GLY A 171 1.91 26.20 -1.65
C GLY A 171 3.37 26.71 -1.53
N ALA A 172 4.40 25.94 -1.90
CA ALA A 172 5.80 26.41 -1.89
C ALA A 172 6.07 27.44 -3.01
N ASP A 173 6.95 28.44 -2.77
CA ASP A 173 7.06 29.67 -3.58
C ASP A 173 7.70 29.50 -4.98
N GLU A 174 8.65 28.60 -5.16
CA GLU A 174 9.36 28.37 -6.44
C GLU A 174 8.72 27.24 -7.26
N PRO A 175 8.67 27.33 -8.61
CA PRO A 175 8.16 26.24 -9.44
C PRO A 175 9.11 25.04 -9.42
N ARG A 176 8.70 23.92 -8.80
CA ARG A 176 9.44 22.65 -8.85
C ARG A 176 8.70 21.60 -9.67
N LEU A 177 9.46 20.67 -10.22
CA LEU A 177 8.90 19.47 -10.83
C LEU A 177 8.13 18.64 -9.80
N PRO A 178 7.13 17.85 -10.22
CA PRO A 178 6.46 16.90 -9.34
C PRO A 178 7.47 16.00 -8.61
N GLY A 179 7.07 15.52 -7.44
CA GLY A 179 7.88 14.59 -6.64
C GLY A 179 8.23 13.33 -7.42
N TRP A 180 9.30 12.66 -7.01
CA TRP A 180 9.76 11.42 -7.63
C TRP A 180 8.72 10.30 -7.55
N LEU A 181 7.83 10.34 -6.55
CA LEU A 181 6.67 9.44 -6.46
C LEU A 181 5.75 9.48 -7.68
N ALA A 182 5.63 10.63 -8.36
CA ALA A 182 4.82 10.76 -9.57
C ALA A 182 5.20 9.74 -10.66
N VAL A 183 6.50 9.41 -10.74
CA VAL A 183 7.05 8.43 -11.68
C VAL A 183 7.26 7.08 -11.01
N ALA A 184 7.74 7.05 -9.77
CA ALA A 184 8.08 5.82 -9.08
C ALA A 184 6.85 4.96 -8.75
N ALA A 185 5.71 5.57 -8.39
CA ALA A 185 4.49 4.83 -8.08
C ALA A 185 3.95 4.01 -9.27
N PRO A 186 3.74 4.58 -10.48
CA PRO A 186 3.29 3.78 -11.63
C PRO A 186 4.31 2.71 -12.06
N LEU A 187 5.61 3.00 -11.99
CA LEU A 187 6.65 1.99 -12.22
C LEU A 187 6.56 0.86 -11.19
N GLY A 188 6.37 1.19 -9.92
CA GLY A 188 6.17 0.24 -8.83
C GLY A 188 4.94 -0.64 -9.03
N MET A 189 3.83 -0.08 -9.53
CA MET A 189 2.65 -0.84 -9.90
C MET A 189 2.93 -1.82 -11.05
N GLY A 190 3.63 -1.36 -12.10
CA GLY A 190 4.07 -2.21 -13.21
C GLY A 190 4.96 -3.37 -12.75
N LEU A 191 5.93 -3.09 -11.87
CA LEU A 191 6.79 -4.11 -11.27
C LEU A 191 6.01 -5.05 -10.35
N ALA A 192 5.03 -4.56 -9.59
CA ALA A 192 4.17 -5.40 -8.75
C ALA A 192 3.40 -6.43 -9.58
N LEU A 193 2.88 -6.03 -10.74
CA LEU A 193 2.22 -6.93 -11.69
C LEU A 193 3.23 -7.89 -12.34
N ALA A 194 4.36 -7.37 -12.83
CA ALA A 194 5.39 -8.15 -13.53
C ALA A 194 6.06 -9.21 -12.64
N TRP A 195 6.22 -8.92 -11.34
CA TRP A 195 6.79 -9.84 -10.34
C TRP A 195 5.74 -10.56 -9.51
N ARG A 196 4.44 -10.42 -9.86
CA ARG A 196 3.30 -11.01 -9.16
C ARG A 196 3.35 -10.81 -7.63
N SER A 197 3.77 -9.63 -7.18
CA SER A 197 3.99 -9.36 -5.75
C SER A 197 2.85 -8.56 -5.12
N GLN A 198 2.13 -9.20 -4.19
CA GLN A 198 1.08 -8.52 -3.41
C GLN A 198 1.64 -7.44 -2.49
N ALA A 199 2.80 -7.68 -1.86
CA ALA A 199 3.41 -6.71 -0.96
C ALA A 199 3.77 -5.42 -1.69
N LEU A 200 4.43 -5.54 -2.86
CA LEU A 200 4.76 -4.37 -3.67
C LEU A 200 3.50 -3.67 -4.19
N ALA A 201 2.45 -4.42 -4.54
CA ALA A 201 1.17 -3.82 -4.96
C ALA A 201 0.53 -2.95 -3.85
N HIS A 202 0.62 -3.35 -2.57
CA HIS A 202 0.11 -2.51 -1.48
C HIS A 202 0.89 -1.21 -1.38
N VAL A 203 2.22 -1.29 -1.37
CA VAL A 203 3.10 -0.12 -1.24
C VAL A 203 2.97 0.80 -2.46
N ALA A 204 2.95 0.25 -3.67
CA ALA A 204 2.79 1.03 -4.90
C ALA A 204 1.41 1.69 -5.01
N GLY A 205 0.34 1.00 -4.59
CA GLY A 205 -1.00 1.57 -4.52
C GLY A 205 -1.09 2.75 -3.56
N ILE A 206 -0.53 2.62 -2.35
CA ILE A 206 -0.44 3.73 -1.38
C ILE A 206 0.44 4.87 -1.93
N ALA A 207 1.58 4.54 -2.52
CA ALA A 207 2.47 5.52 -3.13
C ALA A 207 1.78 6.33 -4.24
N ALA A 208 0.89 5.71 -5.03
CA ALA A 208 0.11 6.41 -6.05
C ALA A 208 -0.86 7.44 -5.43
N ILE A 209 -1.47 7.13 -4.28
CA ILE A 209 -2.31 8.09 -3.54
C ILE A 209 -1.45 9.25 -3.03
N LEU A 210 -0.29 8.94 -2.44
CA LEU A 210 0.64 9.93 -1.90
C LEU A 210 1.36 10.75 -2.99
N ALA A 211 1.39 10.28 -4.24
CA ALA A 211 2.00 11.04 -5.34
C ALA A 211 1.23 12.33 -5.66
N VAL A 212 -0.08 12.37 -5.43
CA VAL A 212 -0.95 13.50 -5.80
C VAL A 212 -0.53 14.85 -5.19
N PRO A 213 -0.30 14.99 -3.87
CA PRO A 213 0.13 16.28 -3.30
C PRO A 213 1.52 16.73 -3.79
N THR A 214 2.32 15.84 -4.40
CA THR A 214 3.61 16.23 -4.99
C THR A 214 3.44 17.07 -6.27
N PHE A 215 2.25 17.09 -6.86
CA PHE A 215 1.87 17.98 -7.96
C PHE A 215 1.31 19.33 -7.46
N GLY A 216 1.23 19.55 -6.15
CA GLY A 216 0.57 20.71 -5.54
C GLY A 216 1.07 22.06 -6.06
N GLU A 217 2.36 22.18 -6.35
CA GLU A 217 2.95 23.40 -6.90
C GLU A 217 2.49 23.70 -8.33
N LEU A 218 2.31 22.66 -9.17
CA LEU A 218 1.83 22.81 -10.55
C LEU A 218 0.37 23.30 -10.61
N PHE A 219 -0.40 22.99 -9.56
CA PHE A 219 -1.81 23.36 -9.42
C PHE A 219 -2.04 24.25 -8.20
N ARG A 220 -1.09 25.14 -7.87
CA ARG A 220 -1.10 25.95 -6.63
C ARG A 220 -2.41 26.69 -6.38
N ASN A 221 -3.02 27.21 -7.44
CA ASN A 221 -4.28 27.98 -7.38
C ASN A 221 -5.52 27.14 -7.71
N GLU A 222 -5.34 25.85 -8.02
CA GLU A 222 -6.37 24.98 -8.56
C GLU A 222 -6.33 23.60 -7.88
N ALA A 223 -6.08 23.58 -6.57
CA ALA A 223 -5.99 22.33 -5.80
C ALA A 223 -7.23 21.44 -5.98
N GLY A 224 -8.44 22.04 -6.06
CA GLY A 224 -9.67 21.32 -6.37
C GLY A 224 -9.63 20.60 -7.72
N GLN A 225 -9.07 21.22 -8.77
CA GLN A 225 -8.90 20.60 -10.08
C GLN A 225 -7.85 19.48 -10.07
N LEU A 226 -6.73 19.68 -9.35
CA LEU A 226 -5.74 18.61 -9.13
C LEU A 226 -6.39 17.39 -8.49
N PHE A 227 -7.16 17.59 -7.42
CA PHE A 227 -7.81 16.49 -6.70
C PHE A 227 -8.88 15.81 -7.54
N LEU A 228 -9.66 16.57 -8.31
CA LEU A 228 -10.63 16.00 -9.26
C LEU A 228 -9.93 15.21 -10.38
N GLY A 229 -8.89 15.77 -10.98
CA GLY A 229 -8.09 15.10 -12.01
C GLY A 229 -7.44 13.82 -11.48
N ALA A 230 -6.87 13.87 -10.28
CA ALA A 230 -6.32 12.71 -9.60
C ALA A 230 -7.38 11.64 -9.33
N SER A 231 -8.59 12.05 -8.92
CA SER A 231 -9.72 11.13 -8.75
C SER A 231 -10.06 10.38 -10.03
N VAL A 232 -10.16 11.09 -11.15
CA VAL A 232 -10.44 10.50 -12.47
C VAL A 232 -9.32 9.56 -12.91
N VAL A 233 -8.06 9.96 -12.80
CA VAL A 233 -6.90 9.14 -13.18
C VAL A 233 -6.83 7.87 -12.33
N LEU A 234 -6.97 7.97 -11.02
CA LEU A 234 -6.95 6.82 -10.11
C LEU A 234 -8.18 5.92 -10.32
N GLY A 235 -9.35 6.49 -10.62
CA GLY A 235 -10.56 5.74 -10.98
C GLY A 235 -10.40 4.94 -12.27
N ALA A 236 -9.82 5.55 -13.30
CA ALA A 236 -9.48 4.86 -14.55
C ALA A 236 -8.45 3.76 -14.33
N ALA A 237 -7.41 4.03 -13.52
CA ALA A 237 -6.43 3.03 -13.13
C ALA A 237 -7.04 1.89 -12.31
N ALA A 238 -8.02 2.18 -11.43
CA ALA A 238 -8.76 1.16 -10.68
C ALA A 238 -9.59 0.28 -11.62
N ALA A 239 -10.25 0.86 -12.62
CA ALA A 239 -10.97 0.11 -13.64
C ALA A 239 -10.02 -0.78 -14.46
N ALA A 240 -8.88 -0.26 -14.89
CA ALA A 240 -7.85 -1.04 -15.57
C ALA A 240 -7.33 -2.19 -14.69
N ALA A 241 -7.03 -1.92 -13.41
CA ALA A 241 -6.61 -2.94 -12.45
C ALA A 241 -7.70 -4.01 -12.26
N ARG A 242 -8.98 -3.64 -12.23
CA ARG A 242 -10.12 -4.57 -12.19
C ARG A 242 -10.14 -5.52 -13.38
N PHE A 243 -9.97 -5.02 -14.60
CA PHE A 243 -9.89 -5.86 -15.82
C PHE A 243 -8.65 -6.76 -15.83
N LEU A 244 -7.55 -6.31 -15.25
CA LEU A 244 -6.31 -7.07 -15.17
C LEU A 244 -6.31 -8.15 -14.08
N ARG A 245 -7.36 -8.23 -13.25
CA ARG A 245 -7.48 -9.21 -12.15
C ARG A 245 -7.45 -10.65 -12.61
N ASP A 246 -8.06 -10.98 -13.74
CA ASP A 246 -8.08 -12.36 -14.21
C ASP A 246 -6.69 -12.81 -14.69
N ARG A 247 -5.88 -11.87 -15.19
CA ARG A 247 -4.53 -12.13 -15.69
C ARG A 247 -3.46 -12.14 -14.59
N PHE A 248 -3.57 -11.21 -13.64
CA PHE A 248 -2.54 -10.96 -12.62
C PHE A 248 -3.00 -11.28 -11.20
N GLU A 249 -4.22 -11.81 -11.04
CA GLU A 249 -4.78 -12.33 -9.79
C GLU A 249 -4.69 -11.33 -8.63
N ALA A 250 -3.92 -11.70 -7.61
CA ALA A 250 -3.88 -11.06 -6.30
C ALA A 250 -3.27 -9.64 -6.32
N PRO A 251 -2.09 -9.38 -6.94
CA PRO A 251 -1.55 -8.04 -7.13
C PRO A 251 -2.51 -7.05 -7.80
N ALA A 252 -3.18 -7.44 -8.89
CA ALA A 252 -4.14 -6.57 -9.56
C ALA A 252 -5.38 -6.29 -8.70
N GLY A 253 -5.85 -7.27 -7.92
CA GLY A 253 -6.92 -7.06 -6.93
C GLY A 253 -6.52 -6.06 -5.84
N VAL A 254 -5.29 -6.13 -5.33
CA VAL A 254 -4.75 -5.17 -4.36
C VAL A 254 -4.72 -3.76 -4.95
N LEU A 255 -4.19 -3.60 -6.17
CA LEU A 255 -4.15 -2.31 -6.85
C LEU A 255 -5.55 -1.75 -7.10
N TYR A 256 -6.49 -2.59 -7.56
CA TYR A 256 -7.90 -2.21 -7.70
C TYR A 256 -8.47 -1.63 -6.40
N GLY A 257 -8.18 -2.27 -5.26
CA GLY A 257 -8.56 -1.77 -3.95
C GLY A 257 -7.99 -0.39 -3.64
N TRP A 258 -6.68 -0.24 -3.65
CA TRP A 258 -6.03 1.03 -3.29
C TRP A 258 -6.36 2.17 -4.25
N LEU A 259 -6.45 1.90 -5.55
CA LEU A 259 -6.78 2.91 -6.55
C LEU A 259 -8.25 3.37 -6.41
N ALA A 260 -9.18 2.48 -6.05
CA ALA A 260 -10.56 2.87 -5.73
C ALA A 260 -10.63 3.75 -4.46
N TRP A 261 -9.83 3.42 -3.43
CA TRP A 261 -9.67 4.27 -2.23
C TRP A 261 -9.14 5.66 -2.60
N GLY A 262 -8.06 5.71 -3.39
CA GLY A 262 -7.46 6.95 -3.86
C GLY A 262 -8.44 7.80 -4.67
N ALA A 263 -9.20 7.18 -5.58
CA ALA A 263 -10.19 7.87 -6.39
C ALA A 263 -11.27 8.55 -5.55
N LEU A 264 -11.86 7.85 -4.58
CA LEU A 264 -12.89 8.41 -3.69
C LEU A 264 -12.31 9.45 -2.72
N PHE A 265 -11.10 9.22 -2.21
CA PHE A 265 -10.42 10.14 -1.30
C PHE A 265 -10.17 11.49 -1.97
N TRP A 266 -9.54 11.49 -3.15
CA TRP A 266 -9.25 12.71 -3.87
C TRP A 266 -10.50 13.37 -4.47
N PHE A 267 -11.55 12.60 -4.81
CA PHE A 267 -12.83 13.22 -5.15
C PHE A 267 -13.36 14.03 -3.96
N GLY A 268 -13.45 13.44 -2.77
CA GLY A 268 -13.90 14.17 -1.58
C GLY A 268 -13.04 15.39 -1.28
N GLY A 269 -11.72 15.27 -1.46
CA GLY A 269 -10.76 16.38 -1.37
C GLY A 269 -11.10 17.55 -2.29
N SER A 270 -11.54 17.27 -3.52
CA SER A 270 -11.87 18.32 -4.51
C SER A 270 -13.07 19.20 -4.12
N GLY A 271 -13.91 18.77 -3.19
CA GLY A 271 -15.07 19.52 -2.71
C GLY A 271 -14.81 20.40 -1.48
N PHE A 272 -13.59 20.43 -0.94
CA PHE A 272 -13.27 21.24 0.24
C PHE A 272 -12.90 22.70 -0.10
N ASP A 273 -12.35 22.93 -1.28
CA ASP A 273 -11.84 24.23 -1.71
C ASP A 273 -12.26 24.54 -3.16
N GLY A 274 -12.62 25.80 -3.43
CA GLY A 274 -13.07 26.28 -4.74
C GLY A 274 -14.54 26.01 -5.12
N ASP A 275 -14.84 26.18 -6.41
CA ASP A 275 -16.20 26.21 -6.99
C ASP A 275 -16.97 24.89 -6.89
N LEU A 276 -16.27 23.78 -6.65
CA LEU A 276 -16.87 22.46 -6.52
C LEU A 276 -17.47 22.22 -5.13
N LYS A 277 -17.27 23.12 -4.17
CA LYS A 277 -17.83 22.98 -2.83
C LYS A 277 -19.34 23.09 -2.84
N GLY A 278 -20.01 22.19 -2.11
CA GLY A 278 -21.43 22.33 -1.78
C GLY A 278 -22.23 21.04 -1.90
N VAL A 279 -23.55 21.18 -1.79
CA VAL A 279 -24.51 20.07 -1.73
C VAL A 279 -24.41 19.16 -2.97
N GLY A 280 -24.28 19.73 -4.17
CA GLY A 280 -24.17 18.96 -5.41
C GLY A 280 -22.95 18.03 -5.46
N HIS A 281 -21.81 18.50 -4.95
CA HIS A 281 -20.61 17.68 -4.83
C HIS A 281 -20.79 16.55 -3.82
N SER A 282 -21.34 16.82 -2.64
CA SER A 282 -21.60 15.78 -1.64
C SER A 282 -22.59 14.71 -2.15
N ILE A 283 -23.62 15.10 -2.89
CA ILE A 283 -24.56 14.17 -3.55
C ILE A 283 -23.83 13.32 -4.60
N THR A 284 -22.97 13.92 -5.42
CA THR A 284 -22.18 13.19 -6.41
C THR A 284 -21.24 12.21 -5.72
N TRP A 285 -20.57 12.61 -4.64
CA TRP A 285 -19.69 11.75 -3.87
C TRP A 285 -20.44 10.57 -3.24
N LEU A 286 -21.65 10.81 -2.71
CA LEU A 286 -22.55 9.76 -2.21
C LEU A 286 -22.91 8.76 -3.32
N ALA A 287 -23.33 9.25 -4.48
CA ALA A 287 -23.72 8.40 -5.60
C ALA A 287 -22.55 7.54 -6.10
N MET A 288 -21.36 8.12 -6.27
CA MET A 288 -20.16 7.38 -6.64
C MET A 288 -19.78 6.34 -5.57
N SER A 289 -19.84 6.71 -4.29
CA SER A 289 -19.53 5.80 -3.20
C SER A 289 -20.50 4.61 -3.16
N ALA A 290 -21.80 4.85 -3.39
CA ALA A 290 -22.80 3.78 -3.55
C ALA A 290 -22.48 2.86 -4.75
N GLY A 291 -22.09 3.45 -5.89
CA GLY A 291 -21.64 2.70 -7.06
C GLY A 291 -20.42 1.82 -6.76
N VAL A 292 -19.44 2.35 -6.03
CA VAL A 292 -18.25 1.59 -5.59
C VAL A 292 -18.61 0.47 -4.62
N VAL A 293 -19.59 0.66 -3.72
CA VAL A 293 -20.13 -0.44 -2.88
C VAL A 293 -20.76 -1.52 -3.74
N ALA A 294 -21.62 -1.16 -4.70
CA ALA A 294 -22.27 -2.11 -5.59
C ALA A 294 -21.24 -2.92 -6.39
N LEU A 295 -20.23 -2.24 -6.96
CA LEU A 295 -19.11 -2.86 -7.67
C LEU A 295 -18.29 -3.79 -6.76
N GLY A 296 -17.94 -3.32 -5.56
CA GLY A 296 -17.21 -4.13 -4.58
C GLY A 296 -17.97 -5.40 -4.19
N ARG A 297 -19.29 -5.33 -4.04
CA ARG A 297 -20.13 -6.50 -3.74
C ARG A 297 -20.26 -7.43 -4.95
N GLN A 298 -20.46 -6.90 -6.15
CA GLN A 298 -20.51 -7.67 -7.40
C GLN A 298 -19.21 -8.47 -7.59
N ASP A 299 -18.08 -7.81 -7.40
CA ASP A 299 -16.74 -8.39 -7.56
C ASP A 299 -16.28 -9.23 -6.36
N ARG A 300 -17.12 -9.32 -5.30
CA ARG A 300 -16.79 -9.93 -4.01
C ARG A 300 -15.47 -9.42 -3.41
N HIS A 301 -15.17 -8.14 -3.62
CA HIS A 301 -13.91 -7.51 -3.24
C HIS A 301 -14.07 -6.62 -2.01
N ALA A 302 -13.53 -7.08 -0.88
CA ALA A 302 -13.70 -6.44 0.42
C ALA A 302 -13.10 -5.03 0.49
N LEU A 303 -11.90 -4.81 -0.06
CA LEU A 303 -11.23 -3.50 0.00
C LEU A 303 -12.00 -2.42 -0.77
N VAL A 304 -12.61 -2.78 -1.90
CA VAL A 304 -13.40 -1.85 -2.73
C VAL A 304 -14.75 -1.57 -2.08
N THR A 305 -15.38 -2.61 -1.54
CA THR A 305 -16.61 -2.43 -0.74
C THR A 305 -16.36 -1.50 0.45
N ALA A 306 -15.23 -1.68 1.15
CA ALA A 306 -14.84 -0.83 2.27
C ALA A 306 -14.58 0.62 1.82
N ALA A 307 -13.90 0.84 0.70
CA ALA A 307 -13.69 2.17 0.12
C ALA A 307 -15.03 2.88 -0.12
N GLY A 308 -15.98 2.19 -0.75
CA GLY A 308 -17.32 2.73 -0.99
C GLY A 308 -18.10 3.02 0.29
N VAL A 309 -18.05 2.14 1.29
CA VAL A 309 -18.74 2.35 2.57
C VAL A 309 -18.17 3.55 3.32
N VAL A 310 -16.85 3.68 3.39
CA VAL A 310 -16.19 4.83 4.04
C VAL A 310 -16.46 6.10 3.24
N GLY A 311 -16.44 6.04 1.91
CA GLY A 311 -16.86 7.13 1.04
C GLY A 311 -18.30 7.58 1.29
N LEU A 312 -19.24 6.65 1.49
CA LEU A 312 -20.64 6.98 1.81
C LEU A 312 -20.75 7.74 3.14
N LEU A 313 -20.02 7.31 4.17
CA LEU A 313 -20.02 7.97 5.47
C LEU A 313 -19.40 9.38 5.36
N ALA A 314 -18.27 9.51 4.69
CA ALA A 314 -17.59 10.79 4.50
C ALA A 314 -18.43 11.77 3.65
N ALA A 315 -19.03 11.28 2.57
CA ALA A 315 -19.91 12.07 1.71
C ALA A 315 -21.20 12.49 2.42
N GLY A 316 -21.79 11.61 3.24
CA GLY A 316 -22.92 11.94 4.09
C GLY A 316 -22.59 13.02 5.12
N ALA A 317 -21.39 12.96 5.72
CA ALA A 317 -20.95 13.97 6.69
C ALA A 317 -20.72 15.31 6.00
N SER A 318 -20.10 15.29 4.82
CA SER A 318 -19.94 16.47 3.95
C SER A 318 -21.29 17.07 3.56
N LEU A 319 -22.29 16.25 3.21
CA LEU A 319 -23.62 16.72 2.86
C LEU A 319 -24.31 17.43 4.02
N LEU A 320 -24.30 16.83 5.21
CA LEU A 320 -24.90 17.44 6.40
C LEU A 320 -24.23 18.78 6.75
N PHE A 321 -22.89 18.83 6.68
CA PHE A 321 -22.14 20.06 6.87
C PHE A 321 -22.53 21.14 5.85
N ASN A 322 -22.63 20.78 4.57
CA ASN A 322 -23.01 21.71 3.50
C ASN A 322 -24.48 22.16 3.59
N LEU A 323 -25.34 21.41 4.27
CA LEU A 323 -26.72 21.80 4.60
C LEU A 323 -26.82 22.70 5.85
N GLY A 324 -25.69 23.06 6.46
CA GLY A 324 -25.66 23.89 7.67
C GLY A 324 -26.04 23.14 8.95
N VAL A 325 -26.05 21.80 8.92
CA VAL A 325 -26.37 20.98 10.10
C VAL A 325 -25.19 21.02 11.07
N GLY A 326 -25.44 21.43 12.31
CA GLY A 326 -24.42 21.51 13.35
C GLY A 326 -23.73 20.16 13.62
N LEU A 327 -22.48 20.22 14.11
CA LEU A 327 -21.65 19.03 14.39
C LEU A 327 -22.34 18.06 15.36
N MET A 328 -23.00 18.55 16.40
CA MET A 328 -23.73 17.71 17.37
C MET A 328 -24.90 16.97 16.72
N THR A 329 -25.66 17.64 15.85
CA THR A 329 -26.78 17.04 15.12
C THR A 329 -26.28 16.00 14.12
N SER A 330 -25.19 16.30 13.40
CA SER A 330 -24.55 15.34 12.49
C SER A 330 -24.06 14.10 13.24
N ALA A 331 -23.38 14.29 14.39
CA ALA A 331 -22.94 13.19 15.24
C ALA A 331 -24.12 12.34 15.76
N ALA A 332 -25.24 12.96 16.12
CA ALA A 332 -26.45 12.24 16.54
C ALA A 332 -27.04 11.39 15.40
N VAL A 333 -27.10 11.91 14.17
CA VAL A 333 -27.58 11.17 12.99
C VAL A 333 -26.69 9.95 12.72
N PHE A 334 -25.37 10.13 12.73
CA PHE A 334 -24.43 9.01 12.54
C PHE A 334 -24.48 8.01 13.69
N GLY A 335 -24.60 8.47 14.93
CA GLY A 335 -24.75 7.62 16.10
C GLY A 335 -26.00 6.76 16.03
N ALA A 336 -27.15 7.35 15.69
CA ALA A 336 -28.40 6.63 15.51
C ALA A 336 -28.28 5.58 14.37
N ALA A 337 -27.72 5.97 13.22
CA ALA A 337 -27.50 5.05 12.11
C ALA A 337 -26.58 3.88 12.50
N ALA A 338 -25.51 4.13 13.26
CA ALA A 338 -24.61 3.11 13.75
C ALA A 338 -25.31 2.12 14.70
N LEU A 339 -26.13 2.61 15.64
CA LEU A 339 -26.91 1.77 16.56
C LEU A 339 -27.90 0.88 15.79
N VAL A 340 -28.61 1.43 14.80
CA VAL A 340 -29.52 0.65 13.94
C VAL A 340 -28.74 -0.43 13.18
N ALA A 341 -27.61 -0.08 12.58
CA ALA A 341 -26.79 -1.03 11.83
C ALA A 341 -26.27 -2.17 12.73
N LEU A 342 -25.83 -1.87 13.95
CA LEU A 342 -25.42 -2.87 14.95
C LEU A 342 -26.59 -3.76 15.38
N GLY A 343 -27.77 -3.18 15.59
CA GLY A 343 -28.99 -3.93 15.93
C GLY A 343 -29.40 -4.92 14.82
N VAL A 344 -29.39 -4.46 13.56
CA VAL A 344 -29.65 -5.33 12.39
C VAL A 344 -28.61 -6.43 12.28
N ALA A 345 -27.31 -6.10 12.43
CA ALA A 345 -26.24 -7.08 12.37
C ALA A 345 -26.35 -8.15 13.47
N TRP A 346 -26.74 -7.75 14.68
CA TRP A 346 -26.99 -8.67 15.79
C TRP A 346 -28.19 -9.60 15.51
N ALA A 347 -29.30 -9.05 15.02
CA ALA A 347 -30.48 -9.82 14.66
C ALA A 347 -30.20 -10.85 13.54
N MET A 348 -29.39 -10.48 12.54
CA MET A 348 -28.97 -11.39 11.48
C MET A 348 -28.09 -12.53 12.00
N ARG A 349 -27.17 -12.26 12.94
CA ARG A 349 -26.34 -13.32 13.56
C ARG A 349 -27.15 -14.28 14.42
N GLY A 350 -28.19 -13.80 15.10
CA GLY A 350 -29.11 -14.61 15.89
C GLY A 350 -29.87 -15.64 15.04
N ARG A 351 -30.29 -15.25 13.83
CA ARG A 351 -31.02 -16.14 12.90
C ARG A 351 -30.18 -17.24 12.26
N THR A 352 -28.85 -17.08 12.20
CA THR A 352 -27.94 -18.12 11.69
C THR A 352 -27.55 -19.18 12.73
N ARG A 353 -27.99 -19.04 13.99
CA ARG A 353 -27.70 -19.99 15.10
C ARG A 353 -28.93 -20.79 15.55
N ALA A 354 -30.10 -20.54 14.97
CA ALA A 354 -31.34 -21.30 15.15
C ALA A 354 -31.60 -22.14 13.90
#